data_AF-A0A8B9RPG7-F1
#
_entry.id   AF-A0A8B9RPG7-F1
#
_cell.length_a   1.000
_cell.length_b   1.000
_cell.length_c   1.000
_cell.angle_alpha   90.00
_cell.angle_beta   90.00
_cell.angle_gamma   90.00
#
_symmetry.space_group_name_H-M   'P 1'
#
loop_
_entity.id
_entity.type
_entity.pdbx_description
1 polymer ?
#
loop_
_entity_poly.entity_id
_entity_poly.type
_entity_poly.pdbx_seq_one_letter_code
_entity_poly.pdbx_strand_id
1 'polypeptide(L)'
;MRLLGAFLRLLVAGALGAPPAPAPEARGTASAEPPVLTFREIWNRSFCRPLEQLVDVITEFPNEVEYIFRPSCVSLQRCGGCCGDEGLRCVPVETSTVTMQLLKIKPNGEAPYVEMAFTEHRQCECRPRQDLMRLGRRRSKGRGKRRQDKKRRKDCELSPATPPGRRLFGPELTISQTQQTNWPEP
;
A
#
# COMPACT_ATOMS: atom_id res chain seq x y z
N MET A 1 -36.03 76.36 25.63
CA MET A 1 -36.29 75.00 25.09
C MET A 1 -35.52 74.86 23.80
N ARG A 2 -34.71 73.80 23.67
CA ARG A 2 -34.26 73.20 22.40
C ARG A 2 -33.34 74.08 21.52
N LEU A 3 -32.22 73.67 20.97
CA LEU A 3 -31.40 72.46 20.84
C LEU A 3 -30.00 73.05 20.53
N LEU A 4 -28.87 72.44 20.88
CA LEU A 4 -28.21 71.48 20.01
C LEU A 4 -26.90 71.13 20.72
N GLY A 5 -26.66 69.84 20.90
CA GLY A 5 -25.53 69.30 21.63
C GLY A 5 -24.19 69.78 21.08
N ALA A 6 -23.35 70.25 22.00
CA ALA A 6 -21.93 70.36 21.76
C ALA A 6 -21.41 68.95 21.45
N PHE A 7 -21.16 68.71 20.16
CA PHE A 7 -20.48 67.52 19.67
C PHE A 7 -19.12 67.45 20.34
N LEU A 8 -19.03 66.55 21.33
CA LEU A 8 -17.83 66.21 22.05
C LEU A 8 -16.78 65.75 21.03
N ARG A 9 -15.81 66.62 20.77
CA ARG A 9 -14.62 66.34 19.96
C ARG A 9 -13.79 65.28 20.69
N LEU A 10 -13.96 64.01 20.34
CA LEU A 10 -12.94 62.98 20.55
C LEU A 10 -12.31 62.63 19.21
N LEU A 11 -11.22 63.34 18.88
CA LEU A 11 -10.21 62.81 17.98
C LEU A 11 -8.97 62.55 18.84
N VAL A 12 -8.94 61.36 19.44
CA VAL A 12 -7.73 60.82 20.05
C VAL A 12 -6.82 60.38 18.90
N ALA A 13 -5.90 61.26 18.51
CA ALA A 13 -4.82 60.91 17.59
C ALA A 13 -3.79 60.06 18.33
N GLY A 14 -4.06 58.76 18.43
CA GLY A 14 -3.10 57.76 18.88
C GLY A 14 -2.09 57.50 17.77
N ALA A 15 -1.00 58.27 17.71
CA ALA A 15 0.17 57.89 16.94
C ALA A 15 0.94 56.81 17.72
N LEU A 16 0.49 55.54 17.60
CA LEU A 16 1.35 54.42 17.96
C LEU A 16 2.51 54.40 16.96
N GLY A 17 3.68 54.84 17.42
CA GLY A 17 4.94 54.57 16.76
C GLY A 17 5.11 53.06 16.64
N ALA A 18 5.05 52.55 15.42
CA ALA A 18 5.36 51.15 15.14
C ALA A 18 6.85 50.91 15.44
N PRO A 19 7.20 49.87 16.22
CA PRO A 19 8.60 49.46 16.34
C PRO A 19 9.13 48.98 14.98
N PRO A 20 10.41 49.20 14.67
CA PRO A 20 11.00 48.73 13.42
C PRO A 20 10.88 47.20 13.35
N ALA A 21 10.29 46.70 12.26
CA ALA A 21 10.27 45.28 11.97
C ALA A 21 11.72 44.75 11.88
N PRO A 22 12.05 43.62 12.50
CA PRO A 22 13.33 42.97 12.27
C PRO A 22 13.40 42.57 10.79
N ALA A 23 14.51 42.92 10.14
CA ALA A 23 14.83 42.51 8.78
C ALA A 23 14.71 40.99 8.63
N PRO A 24 14.36 40.45 7.44
CA PRO A 24 14.47 39.03 7.20
C PRO A 24 15.96 38.68 7.23
N GLU A 25 16.41 38.07 8.32
CA GLU A 25 17.68 37.34 8.33
C GLU A 25 17.63 36.36 7.18
N ALA A 26 18.53 36.54 6.22
CA ALA A 26 18.87 35.56 5.22
C ALA A 26 19.28 34.28 5.95
N ARG A 27 18.32 33.40 6.21
CA ARG A 27 18.62 32.06 6.71
C ARG A 27 19.27 31.31 5.57
N GLY A 28 20.57 31.12 5.76
CA GLY A 28 21.45 30.41 4.88
C GLY A 28 20.86 29.09 4.41
N THR A 29 21.28 28.73 3.22
CA THR A 29 21.21 27.41 2.62
C THR A 29 21.73 26.35 3.57
N ALA A 30 20.87 25.82 4.43
CA ALA A 30 21.04 24.49 4.97
C ALA A 30 20.61 23.52 3.86
N SER A 31 21.60 22.91 3.19
CA SER A 31 21.34 21.68 2.44
C SER A 31 20.80 20.67 3.45
N ALA A 32 19.48 20.60 3.56
CA ALA A 32 18.82 19.64 4.42
C ALA A 32 18.93 18.28 3.74
N GLU A 33 20.00 17.54 4.07
CA GLU A 33 20.06 16.11 3.79
C GLU A 33 18.77 15.47 4.33
N PRO A 34 18.08 14.66 3.52
CA PRO A 34 16.83 14.05 3.95
C PRO A 34 17.10 13.12 5.14
N PRO A 35 16.23 13.10 6.17
CA PRO A 35 16.42 12.26 7.34
C PRO A 35 16.43 10.78 6.96
N VAL A 36 17.42 10.04 7.46
CA VAL A 36 17.55 8.59 7.26
C VAL A 36 16.67 7.85 8.25
N LEU A 37 15.79 6.96 7.76
CA LEU A 37 14.98 6.10 8.61
C LEU A 37 15.84 5.02 9.26
N THR A 38 15.65 4.81 10.56
CA THR A 38 16.35 3.77 11.32
C THR A 38 15.78 2.38 11.03
N PHE A 39 16.59 1.34 11.24
CA PHE A 39 16.15 -0.05 11.09
C PHE A 39 14.87 -0.36 11.89
N ARG A 40 14.78 0.11 13.14
CA ARG A 40 13.62 -0.12 14.01
C ARG A 40 12.35 0.52 13.45
N GLU A 41 12.46 1.71 12.87
CA GLU A 41 11.33 2.40 12.24
C GLU A 41 10.86 1.66 10.99
N ILE A 42 11.79 1.21 10.14
CA ILE A 42 11.47 0.44 8.94
C ILE A 42 10.79 -0.88 9.31
N TRP A 43 11.33 -1.60 10.28
CA TRP A 43 10.76 -2.86 10.78
C TRP A 43 9.35 -2.68 11.33
N ASN A 44 9.15 -1.69 12.20
CA ASN A 44 7.84 -1.45 12.82
C ASN A 44 6.77 -1.02 11.81
N ARG A 45 7.16 -0.31 10.74
CA ARG A 45 6.24 0.10 9.67
C ARG A 45 5.89 -1.04 8.72
N SER A 46 6.81 -1.99 8.53
CA SER A 46 6.70 -3.08 7.56
C SER A 46 6.25 -4.42 8.15
N PHE A 47 6.13 -4.56 9.47
CA PHE A 47 5.70 -5.81 10.10
C PHE A 47 4.27 -6.21 9.72
N CYS A 48 4.01 -7.52 9.66
CA CYS A 48 2.71 -8.12 9.32
C CYS A 48 1.53 -7.58 10.14
N ARG A 49 0.60 -6.88 9.48
CA ARG A 49 -0.62 -6.32 10.07
C ARG A 49 -1.70 -6.04 9.00
N PRO A 50 -2.94 -5.75 9.39
CA PRO A 50 -3.92 -5.17 8.47
C PRO A 50 -3.43 -3.81 7.96
N LEU A 51 -3.42 -3.66 6.64
CA LEU A 51 -3.07 -2.44 5.92
C LEU A 51 -4.20 -2.09 4.96
N GLU A 52 -4.42 -0.80 4.80
CA GLU A 52 -5.32 -0.31 3.77
C GLU A 52 -4.72 -0.58 2.39
N GLN A 53 -5.46 -1.30 1.56
CA GLN A 53 -5.05 -1.66 0.21
C GLN A 53 -6.21 -1.40 -0.77
N LEU A 54 -5.88 -0.80 -1.91
CA LEU A 54 -6.80 -0.71 -3.04
C LEU A 54 -6.87 -2.06 -3.75
N VAL A 55 -8.09 -2.59 -3.85
CA VAL A 55 -8.37 -3.86 -4.51
C VAL A 55 -9.32 -3.59 -5.66
N ASP A 56 -9.01 -4.16 -6.82
CA ASP A 56 -9.87 -4.12 -8.00
C ASP A 56 -11.12 -4.99 -7.78
N VAL A 57 -12.29 -4.41 -8.09
CA VAL A 57 -13.59 -5.03 -7.85
C VAL A 57 -13.75 -6.29 -8.71
N ILE A 58 -13.29 -6.28 -9.96
CA ILE A 58 -13.42 -7.42 -10.88
C ILE A 58 -12.57 -8.61 -10.40
N THR A 59 -11.41 -8.32 -9.81
CA THR A 59 -10.55 -9.36 -9.24
C THR A 59 -11.22 -10.08 -8.05
N GLU A 60 -12.01 -9.37 -7.23
CA GLU A 60 -12.75 -9.95 -6.11
C GLU A 60 -14.02 -10.70 -6.57
N PHE A 61 -14.64 -10.24 -7.67
CA PHE A 61 -15.85 -10.82 -8.23
C PHE A 61 -15.64 -11.27 -9.69
N PRO A 62 -14.88 -12.34 -9.93
CA PRO A 62 -14.54 -12.79 -11.29
C PRO A 62 -15.74 -13.29 -12.10
N ASN A 63 -16.90 -13.48 -11.46
CA ASN A 63 -18.14 -13.86 -12.15
C ASN A 63 -18.88 -12.65 -12.76
N GLU A 64 -18.49 -11.43 -12.42
CA GLU A 64 -19.15 -10.18 -12.82
C GLU A 64 -18.36 -9.43 -13.91
N VAL A 65 -17.57 -10.15 -14.72
CA VAL A 65 -16.63 -9.59 -15.72
C VAL A 65 -17.29 -8.87 -16.90
N GLU A 66 -18.59 -9.09 -17.12
CA GLU A 66 -19.37 -8.42 -18.18
C GLU A 66 -19.77 -6.99 -17.80
N TYR A 67 -19.60 -6.59 -16.54
CA TYR A 67 -20.01 -5.30 -16.01
C TYR A 67 -18.81 -4.39 -15.75
N ILE A 68 -19.05 -3.08 -15.83
CA ILE A 68 -18.08 -2.07 -15.42
C ILE A 68 -18.52 -1.49 -14.09
N PHE A 69 -17.64 -1.51 -13.08
CA PHE A 69 -17.92 -0.94 -11.77
C PHE A 69 -17.34 0.46 -11.62
N ARG A 70 -18.10 1.37 -10.99
CA ARG A 70 -17.61 2.68 -10.53
C ARG A 70 -17.84 2.84 -9.02
N PRO A 71 -16.78 3.08 -8.22
CA PRO A 71 -15.36 3.02 -8.61
C PRO A 71 -14.96 1.60 -9.05
N SER A 72 -13.89 1.47 -9.84
CA SER A 72 -13.36 0.16 -10.28
C SER A 72 -12.49 -0.50 -9.21
N CYS A 73 -11.99 0.26 -8.25
CA CYS A 73 -11.27 -0.24 -7.08
C CYS A 73 -11.87 0.31 -5.80
N VAL A 74 -11.74 -0.46 -4.72
CA VAL A 74 -12.21 -0.10 -3.38
C VAL A 74 -11.08 -0.23 -2.38
N SER A 75 -11.15 0.55 -1.29
CA SER A 75 -10.18 0.49 -0.20
C SER A 75 -10.61 -0.52 0.84
N LEU A 76 -9.76 -1.51 1.14
CA LEU A 76 -10.05 -2.59 2.10
C LEU A 76 -8.87 -2.83 3.03
N GLN A 77 -9.15 -3.25 4.26
CA GLN A 77 -8.12 -3.78 5.14
C GLN A 77 -7.69 -5.19 4.67
N ARG A 78 -6.42 -5.34 4.28
CA ARG A 78 -5.81 -6.60 3.87
C ARG A 78 -4.51 -6.84 4.63
N CYS A 79 -4.17 -8.10 4.84
CA CYS A 79 -2.93 -8.44 5.53
C CYS A 79 -1.76 -8.16 4.59
N GLY A 80 -0.81 -7.34 5.06
CA GLY A 80 0.42 -7.03 4.34
C GLY A 80 1.58 -6.85 5.30
N GLY A 81 2.79 -6.78 4.75
CA GLY A 81 4.03 -6.66 5.51
C GLY A 81 4.90 -7.92 5.47
N CYS A 82 6.01 -7.87 6.21
CA CYS A 82 7.04 -8.90 6.26
C CYS A 82 7.03 -9.64 7.62
N CYS A 83 7.52 -10.89 7.61
CA CYS A 83 7.55 -11.78 8.77
C CYS A 83 8.96 -12.08 9.29
N GLY A 84 9.99 -11.39 8.78
CA GLY A 84 11.39 -11.58 9.17
C GLY A 84 12.06 -12.84 8.64
N ASP A 85 11.28 -13.88 8.33
CA ASP A 85 11.75 -15.17 7.81
C ASP A 85 11.02 -15.50 6.49
N GLU A 86 11.76 -15.89 5.46
CA GLU A 86 11.20 -16.22 4.13
C GLU A 86 10.31 -17.47 4.16
N GLY A 87 10.51 -18.33 5.15
CA GLY A 87 9.71 -19.50 5.47
C GLY A 87 8.36 -19.16 6.10
N LEU A 88 8.10 -17.90 6.45
CA LEU A 88 6.84 -17.43 6.97
C LEU A 88 6.07 -16.63 5.89
N ARG A 89 4.75 -16.57 6.03
CA ARG A 89 3.86 -15.71 5.25
C ARG A 89 2.87 -15.01 6.17
N CYS A 90 2.58 -13.75 5.87
CA CYS A 90 1.57 -12.97 6.57
C CYS A 90 0.18 -13.40 6.09
N VAL A 91 -0.68 -13.86 7.00
CA VAL A 91 -2.03 -14.38 6.68
C VAL A 91 -3.07 -13.83 7.65
N PRO A 92 -4.34 -13.69 7.21
CA PRO A 92 -5.42 -13.32 8.12
C PRO A 92 -5.72 -14.44 9.12
N VAL A 93 -5.99 -14.04 10.36
CA VAL A 93 -6.50 -14.93 11.42
C VAL A 93 -7.93 -14.57 11.83
N GLU A 94 -8.35 -13.33 11.57
CA GLU A 94 -9.72 -12.87 11.74
C GLU A 94 -10.12 -12.00 10.55
N THR A 95 -11.35 -12.19 10.06
CA THR A 95 -11.91 -11.47 8.92
C THR A 95 -13.31 -10.97 9.22
N SER A 96 -13.69 -9.87 8.58
CA SER A 96 -15.05 -9.31 8.62
C SER A 96 -15.54 -9.02 7.21
N THR A 97 -16.84 -8.81 7.05
CA THR A 97 -17.42 -8.36 5.79
C THR A 97 -17.82 -6.90 5.89
N VAL A 98 -17.55 -6.12 4.84
CA VAL A 98 -18.02 -4.74 4.69
C VAL A 98 -18.82 -4.65 3.41
N THR A 99 -20.03 -4.11 3.50
CA THR A 99 -20.89 -3.86 2.34
C THR A 99 -20.65 -2.44 1.83
N MET A 100 -20.40 -2.32 0.53
CA MET A 100 -20.16 -1.03 -0.13
C MET A 100 -21.15 -0.87 -1.28
N GLN A 101 -21.58 0.37 -1.51
CA GLN A 101 -22.42 0.70 -2.65
C GLN A 101 -21.55 1.12 -3.84
N LEU A 102 -21.73 0.47 -4.98
CA LEU A 102 -21.03 0.74 -6.22
C LEU A 102 -22.04 0.97 -7.35
N LEU A 103 -21.64 1.71 -8.37
CA LEU A 103 -22.39 1.80 -9.62
C LEU A 103 -22.02 0.62 -10.53
N LYS A 104 -23.00 -0.18 -10.94
CA LYS A 104 -22.80 -1.34 -11.85
C LYS A 104 -23.32 -0.98 -13.23
N ILE A 105 -22.41 -0.67 -14.15
CA ILE A 105 -22.77 -0.31 -15.54
C ILE A 105 -22.91 -1.60 -16.35
N LYS A 106 -24.13 -1.82 -16.84
CA LYS A 106 -24.49 -2.95 -17.69
C LYS A 106 -24.21 -2.65 -19.18
N PRO A 107 -24.03 -3.70 -20.02
CA PRO A 107 -23.82 -3.51 -21.46
C PRO A 107 -24.96 -2.75 -22.17
N ASN A 108 -26.18 -2.80 -21.63
CA ASN A 108 -27.34 -2.07 -22.16
C ASN A 108 -27.37 -0.58 -21.76
N GLY A 109 -26.36 -0.09 -21.04
CA GLY A 109 -26.24 1.31 -20.61
C GLY A 109 -26.90 1.64 -19.26
N GLU A 110 -27.65 0.71 -18.66
CA GLU A 110 -28.17 0.91 -17.30
C GLU A 110 -27.03 0.93 -16.28
N ALA A 111 -27.09 1.87 -15.33
CA ALA A 111 -26.10 2.01 -14.28
C ALA A 111 -26.77 2.09 -12.89
N PRO A 112 -27.40 1.00 -12.40
CA PRO A 112 -27.93 0.97 -11.05
C PRO A 112 -26.82 1.02 -9.98
N TYR A 113 -27.15 1.59 -8.82
CA TYR A 113 -26.40 1.36 -7.59
C TYR A 113 -26.66 -0.07 -7.08
N VAL A 114 -25.61 -0.77 -6.68
CA VAL A 114 -25.66 -2.11 -6.12
C VAL A 114 -24.85 -2.18 -4.84
N GLU A 115 -25.31 -2.98 -3.90
CA GLU A 115 -24.57 -3.29 -2.67
C GLU A 115 -23.74 -4.55 -2.88
N MET A 116 -22.44 -4.45 -2.63
CA MET A 116 -21.48 -5.54 -2.80
C MET A 116 -20.72 -5.76 -1.49
N ALA A 117 -20.55 -7.03 -1.12
CA ALA A 117 -19.96 -7.43 0.16
C ALA A 117 -18.49 -7.86 -0.01
N PHE A 118 -17.57 -7.08 0.54
CA PHE A 118 -16.13 -7.34 0.46
C PHE A 118 -15.59 -7.93 1.76
N THR A 119 -14.55 -8.77 1.66
CA THR A 119 -13.86 -9.30 2.85
C THR A 119 -12.72 -8.38 3.27
N GLU A 120 -12.71 -8.03 4.55
CA GLU A 120 -11.64 -7.33 5.24
C GLU A 120 -10.93 -8.23 6.25
N HIS A 121 -9.64 -7.99 6.45
CA HIS A 121 -8.83 -8.67 7.44
C HIS A 121 -8.74 -7.81 8.70
N ARG A 122 -9.13 -8.35 9.86
CA ARG A 122 -9.12 -7.65 11.15
C ARG A 122 -7.86 -7.92 11.96
N GLN A 123 -7.31 -9.12 11.83
CA GLN A 123 -6.07 -9.52 12.50
C GLN A 123 -5.22 -10.38 11.57
N CYS A 124 -3.90 -10.21 11.65
CA CYS A 124 -2.92 -10.89 10.80
C CYS A 124 -1.80 -11.51 11.64
N GLU A 125 -1.29 -12.66 11.20
CA GLU A 125 -0.16 -13.34 11.84
C GLU A 125 0.81 -13.93 10.81
N CYS A 126 2.05 -14.10 11.24
CA CYS A 126 3.08 -14.81 10.49
C CYS A 126 2.97 -16.32 10.71
N ARG A 127 2.62 -17.06 9.65
CA ARG A 127 2.47 -18.53 9.69
C ARG A 127 3.44 -19.21 8.72
N PRO A 128 3.91 -20.43 9.03
CA PRO A 128 4.79 -21.17 8.13
C PRO A 128 4.19 -21.43 6.75
N ARG A 129 5.04 -21.32 5.74
CA ARG A 129 4.76 -21.67 4.34
C ARG A 129 4.63 -23.20 4.18
N GLN A 130 3.44 -23.66 3.79
CA GLN A 130 3.16 -25.08 3.61
C GLN A 130 3.89 -25.67 2.39
N ASP A 131 4.18 -24.85 1.39
CA ASP A 131 4.93 -25.15 0.17
C ASP A 131 6.39 -25.57 0.50
N LEU A 132 7.05 -24.86 1.41
CA LEU A 132 8.43 -25.17 1.82
C LEU A 132 8.51 -26.42 2.72
N MET A 133 7.48 -26.68 3.54
CA MET A 133 7.39 -27.90 4.34
C MET A 133 7.36 -29.19 3.48
N ARG A 134 6.79 -29.13 2.27
CA ARG A 134 6.70 -30.29 1.35
C ARG A 134 8.04 -30.63 0.68
N LEU A 135 8.86 -29.63 0.38
CA LEU A 135 10.20 -29.83 -0.21
C LEU A 135 11.16 -30.50 0.79
N GLY A 136 11.07 -30.16 2.08
CA GLY A 136 11.88 -30.77 3.14
C GLY A 136 11.58 -32.25 3.39
N ARG A 137 10.31 -32.68 3.24
CA ARG A 137 9.90 -34.08 3.48
C ARG A 137 10.35 -35.06 2.38
N ARG A 138 10.56 -34.59 1.14
CA ARG A 138 11.07 -35.47 0.07
C ARG A 138 12.55 -35.78 0.21
N ARG A 139 13.32 -34.93 0.91
CA ARG A 139 14.78 -35.12 1.10
C ARG A 139 15.13 -35.99 2.30
N SER A 140 14.19 -36.26 3.20
CA SER A 140 14.45 -36.97 4.47
C SER A 140 14.14 -38.48 4.46
N LYS A 141 13.60 -39.04 3.36
CA LYS A 141 13.29 -40.48 3.25
C LYS A 141 14.37 -41.22 2.44
N GLY A 142 15.59 -41.21 2.97
CA GLY A 142 16.74 -41.87 2.34
C GLY A 142 17.86 -42.15 3.33
N ARG A 143 17.56 -42.81 4.46
CA ARG A 143 18.58 -43.27 5.40
C ARG A 143 18.40 -44.76 5.74
N GLY A 144 19.21 -45.57 5.06
CA GLY A 144 19.55 -46.96 5.34
C GLY A 144 20.23 -47.54 4.09
N LYS A 145 21.43 -48.13 4.08
CA LYS A 145 22.30 -48.67 5.14
C LYS A 145 23.71 -48.88 4.53
N ARG A 146 24.74 -48.33 5.18
CA ARG A 146 26.09 -48.91 5.42
C ARG A 146 26.92 -49.47 4.23
N ARG A 147 28.11 -48.90 3.98
CA ARG A 147 29.43 -49.57 4.15
C ARG A 147 30.60 -48.62 3.81
N GLN A 148 31.60 -48.65 4.68
CA GLN A 148 32.97 -48.16 4.44
C GLN A 148 33.50 -48.69 3.09
N ASP A 149 34.14 -47.86 2.28
CA ASP A 149 35.56 -48.04 1.96
C ASP A 149 36.16 -46.79 1.29
N LYS A 150 37.15 -46.20 1.99
CA LYS A 150 38.46 -45.76 1.49
C LYS A 150 38.59 -44.91 0.22
N LYS A 151 39.37 -43.83 0.40
CA LYS A 151 40.24 -43.13 -0.61
C LYS A 151 39.46 -42.15 -1.51
N ARG A 152 39.85 -40.90 -1.75
CA ARG A 152 41.16 -40.25 -1.79
C ARG A 152 40.95 -38.73 -1.86
N ARG A 153 41.96 -37.97 -1.41
CA ARG A 153 42.13 -36.51 -1.55
C ARG A 153 41.96 -35.98 -3.00
N LYS A 154 41.75 -34.66 -3.06
CA LYS A 154 41.80 -33.67 -4.18
C LYS A 154 40.40 -33.32 -4.71
N ASP A 155 40.00 -32.06 -4.88
CA ASP A 155 40.65 -30.76 -4.77
C ASP A 155 39.54 -29.72 -4.54
N CYS A 156 39.85 -28.58 -3.91
CA CYS A 156 38.93 -27.46 -3.83
C CYS A 156 39.06 -26.64 -5.11
N GLU A 157 38.06 -26.66 -5.98
CA GLU A 157 37.90 -25.60 -6.98
C GLU A 157 36.55 -24.91 -6.79
N LEU A 158 36.68 -23.64 -6.40
CA LEU A 158 35.67 -22.60 -6.53
C LEU A 158 35.29 -22.46 -8.01
N SER A 159 33.98 -22.39 -8.28
CA SER A 159 33.49 -21.64 -9.43
C SER A 159 32.17 -20.94 -9.07
N PRO A 160 32.03 -19.63 -9.32
CA PRO A 160 30.83 -18.88 -8.98
C PRO A 160 29.70 -19.23 -9.96
N ALA A 161 28.56 -19.62 -9.43
CA ALA A 161 27.34 -19.76 -10.21
C ALA A 161 26.72 -18.38 -10.45
N THR A 162 26.89 -17.84 -11.65
CA THR A 162 26.16 -16.71 -12.18
C THR A 162 24.66 -17.09 -12.33
N PRO A 163 23.70 -16.26 -11.90
CA PRO A 163 22.29 -16.55 -12.16
C PRO A 163 21.95 -16.30 -13.64
N PRO A 164 21.17 -17.16 -14.30
CA PRO A 164 20.69 -16.87 -15.64
C PRO A 164 19.60 -15.79 -15.57
N GLY A 165 19.87 -14.66 -16.22
CA GLY A 165 18.91 -13.60 -16.44
C GLY A 165 17.65 -14.14 -17.13
N ARG A 166 16.48 -13.81 -16.57
CA ARG A 166 15.21 -13.98 -17.28
C ARG A 166 14.83 -12.66 -17.92
N ARG A 167 14.55 -12.79 -19.20
CA ARG A 167 14.17 -11.76 -20.16
C ARG A 167 12.90 -11.04 -19.70
N LEU A 168 12.98 -9.72 -19.77
CA LEU A 168 11.84 -8.82 -19.91
C LEU A 168 11.17 -9.02 -21.29
N PHE A 169 9.94 -8.48 -21.39
CA PHE A 169 9.06 -8.34 -22.57
C PHE A 169 8.16 -9.55 -22.88
N GLY A 170 6.83 -9.44 -22.98
CA GLY A 170 5.90 -8.29 -23.03
C GLY A 170 4.45 -8.85 -23.05
N PRO A 171 3.44 -8.22 -23.69
CA PRO A 171 3.33 -6.84 -24.15
C PRO A 171 2.22 -6.05 -23.43
N GLU A 172 2.37 -4.75 -23.57
CA GLU A 172 1.43 -3.66 -23.38
C GLU A 172 0.04 -3.99 -23.95
N LEU A 173 -0.99 -4.05 -23.11
CA LEU A 173 -2.38 -3.96 -23.56
C LEU A 173 -2.70 -2.48 -23.74
N THR A 174 -2.64 -2.05 -25.00
CA THR A 174 -3.13 -0.75 -25.47
C THR A 174 -4.63 -0.67 -25.25
N ILE A 175 -5.04 -0.03 -24.16
CA ILE A 175 -6.44 0.40 -23.98
C ILE A 175 -6.64 1.60 -24.91
N SER A 176 -7.32 1.34 -26.02
CA SER A 176 -7.85 2.35 -26.92
C SER A 176 -8.67 3.36 -26.11
N GLN A 177 -8.20 4.60 -26.07
CA GLN A 177 -8.97 5.75 -25.64
C GLN A 177 -10.17 5.90 -26.59
N THR A 178 -11.38 5.66 -26.11
CA THR A 178 -12.57 6.33 -26.65
C THR A 178 -13.69 6.36 -25.62
N GLN A 179 -14.31 7.53 -25.52
CA GLN A 179 -15.57 7.86 -24.86
C GLN A 179 -15.52 8.23 -23.37
N GLN A 180 -15.04 9.45 -23.16
CA GLN A 180 -15.60 10.38 -22.19
C GLN A 180 -17.07 10.67 -22.57
N THR A 181 -18.02 9.91 -22.04
CA THR A 181 -19.45 10.26 -22.14
C THR A 181 -20.03 10.39 -20.75
N ASN A 182 -20.33 11.64 -20.40
CA ASN A 182 -21.33 12.12 -19.44
C ASN A 182 -21.55 11.25 -18.18
N TRP A 183 -20.89 11.62 -17.09
CA TRP A 183 -21.08 11.05 -15.77
C TRP A 183 -22.21 11.78 -15.04
N PRO A 184 -23.17 11.09 -14.40
CA PRO A 184 -24.05 11.72 -13.43
C PRO A 184 -23.22 12.11 -12.19
N GLU A 185 -23.08 13.41 -11.94
CA GLU A 185 -22.51 13.93 -10.69
C GLU A 185 -23.54 13.86 -9.55
N PRO A 186 -23.08 13.74 -8.28
CA PRO A 186 -23.95 13.59 -7.09
C PRO A 186 -24.79 14.83 -6.76
#